data_AF-A0A1G3IAH7-F1
#
_entry.id   AF-A0A1G3IAH7-F1
#
_cell.length_a   1.000
_cell.length_b   1.000
_cell.length_c   1.000
_cell.angle_alpha   90.00
_cell.angle_beta   90.00
_cell.angle_gamma   90.00
#
_symmetry.space_group_name_H-M   'P 1'
#
loop_
_entity.id
_entity.type
_entity.pdbx_description
1 polymer ?
#
loop_
_entity_poly.entity_id
_entity_poly.type
_entity_poly.pdbx_seq_one_letter_code
_entity_poly.pdbx_strand_id
1 'polypeptide(L)' 'MSNDIKLLVLVAVVWLLLALAYALVPMLNMPGGALAWGSGAALFMLLAFWAGKAERAGKM' A
#
# COMPACT_ATOMS: atom_id res chain seq x y z
N MET A 1 16.07 -5.93 4.10
CA MET A 1 14.67 -5.82 3.65
C MET A 1 14.30 -7.18 3.09
N SER A 2 13.60 -7.96 3.91
CA SER A 2 13.14 -9.30 3.56
C SER A 2 12.22 -9.27 2.34
N ASN A 3 12.01 -10.44 1.72
CA ASN A 3 11.06 -10.60 0.63
C ASN A 3 9.64 -10.20 1.06
N ASP A 4 9.26 -10.44 2.31
CA ASP A 4 7.94 -10.08 2.84
C ASP A 4 7.71 -8.56 2.81
N ILE A 5 8.70 -7.78 3.23
CA ILE A 5 8.59 -6.30 3.20
C ILE A 5 8.52 -5.82 1.75
N LYS A 6 9.30 -6.42 0.84
CA LYS A 6 9.24 -6.07 -0.59
C LYS A 6 7.85 -6.33 -1.17
N LEU A 7 7.23 -7.46 -0.81
CA LEU A 7 5.87 -7.80 -1.21
C LEU A 7 4.85 -6.81 -0.64
N LEU A 8 4.97 -6.42 0.64
CA LEU A 8 4.08 -5.42 1.25
C LEU A 8 4.16 -4.06 0.54
N VAL A 9 5.38 -3.61 0.21
CA VAL A 9 5.58 -2.37 -0.55
C VAL A 9 4.99 -2.49 -1.96
N LEU A 10 5.20 -3.61 -2.65
CA LEU A 10 4.64 -3.83 -3.99
C LEU A 10 3.11 -3.78 -3.98
N VAL A 11 2.46 -4.44 -3.01
CA VAL A 11 1.01 -4.41 -2.85
C VAL A 11 0.52 -2.99 -2.55
N ALA A 12 1.21 -2.26 -1.67
CA ALA A 12 0.88 -0.87 -1.38
C ALA A 12 0.94 0.02 -2.64
N VAL A 13 1.96 -0.16 -3.48
CA VAL A 13 2.11 0.56 -4.75
C VAL A 13 0.96 0.23 -5.71
N VAL A 14 0.62 -1.05 -5.87
CA VAL A 14 -0.50 -1.46 -6.74
C VAL A 14 -1.81 -0.83 -6.25
N TRP A 15 -2.10 -0.89 -4.95
CA TRP A 15 -3.29 -0.27 -4.38
C TRP A 15 -3.31 1.24 -4.56
N LEU A 16 -2.16 1.91 -4.42
CA LEU A 16 -2.05 3.35 -4.66
C LEU A 16 -2.34 3.70 -6.13
N LEU A 17 -1.80 2.93 -7.08
CA LEU A 17 -2.08 3.11 -8.50
C LEU A 17 -3.56 2.91 -8.82
N LEU A 18 -4.22 1.93 -8.19
CA LEU A 18 -5.66 1.75 -8.33
C LEU A 18 -6.43 2.94 -7.73
N ALA A 19 -6.06 3.40 -6.53
CA ALA A 19 -6.69 4.56 -5.91
C ALA A 19 -6.61 5.80 -6.81
N LEU A 20 -5.44 6.04 -7.42
CA LEU A 20 -5.22 7.10 -8.40
C LEU A 20 -6.05 6.89 -9.67
N ALA A 21 -6.16 5.67 -10.17
CA ALA A 21 -7.00 5.37 -11.33
C ALA A 21 -8.47 5.68 -11.03
N TYR A 22 -8.99 5.27 -9.87
CA TYR A 22 -10.36 5.58 -9.43
C TYR A 22 -10.58 7.08 -9.22
N ALA A 23 -9.55 7.85 -8.86
CA ALA A 23 -9.66 9.29 -8.63
C ALA A 23 -9.52 10.13 -9.91
N LEU A 24 -8.69 9.69 -10.86
CA LEU A 24 -8.25 10.49 -12.01
C LEU A 24 -8.83 10.05 -13.35
N VAL A 25 -9.31 8.80 -13.46
CA VAL A 25 -9.84 8.26 -14.72
C VAL A 25 -11.38 8.30 -14.68
N PRO A 26 -12.04 9.16 -15.48
CA PRO A 26 -13.49 9.35 -15.40
C PRO A 26 -14.30 8.07 -15.65
N MET A 27 -13.81 7.21 -16.54
CA MET A 27 -14.43 5.92 -16.85
C MET A 27 -14.40 4.92 -15.68
N LEU A 28 -13.46 5.08 -14.75
CA LEU A 28 -13.29 4.23 -13.59
C LEU A 28 -13.84 4.88 -12.31
N ASN A 29 -14.44 6.07 -12.40
CA ASN A 29 -14.91 6.79 -11.22
C ASN A 29 -16.11 6.05 -10.59
N MET A 30 -15.82 5.30 -9.53
CA MET A 30 -16.82 4.68 -8.66
C MET A 30 -16.83 5.44 -7.33
N PRO A 31 -18.01 5.86 -6.83
CA PRO A 31 -18.14 6.49 -5.52
C PRO A 31 -17.47 5.66 -4.43
N GLY A 32 -16.54 6.26 -3.70
CA GLY A 32 -15.79 5.60 -2.62
C GLY A 32 -14.64 4.68 -3.07
N GLY A 33 -14.49 4.41 -4.37
CA GLY A 33 -13.41 3.56 -4.89
C GLY A 33 -12.02 4.07 -4.52
N ALA A 34 -11.74 5.35 -4.82
CA ALA A 34 -10.45 5.97 -4.47
C ALA A 34 -10.13 5.89 -2.97
N LEU A 35 -11.14 6.03 -2.10
CA LEU A 35 -10.96 5.96 -0.65
C LEU A 35 -10.71 4.53 -0.17
N ALA A 36 -11.43 3.54 -0.72
CA ALA A 36 -11.23 2.13 -0.40
C ALA A 36 -9.83 1.66 -0.80
N TRP A 37 -9.41 1.91 -2.03
CA TRP A 37 -8.07 1.56 -2.51
C TRP A 37 -6.97 2.41 -1.87
N GLY A 38 -7.22 3.68 -1.58
CA GLY A 38 -6.25 4.54 -0.89
C GLY A 38 -6.01 4.13 0.56
N SER A 39 -7.07 3.76 1.28
CA SER A 39 -6.97 3.33 2.69
C SER A 39 -6.18 2.02 2.84
N GLY A 40 -6.38 1.04 1.96
CA GLY A 40 -5.55 -0.16 2.01
C GLY A 40 -4.12 0.06 1.52
N ALA A 41 -3.87 0.95 0.56
CA ALA A 41 -2.51 1.35 0.20
C ALA A 41 -1.76 1.88 1.44
N ALA A 42 -2.41 2.77 2.21
CA ALA A 42 -1.86 3.29 3.46
C ALA A 42 -1.63 2.18 4.50
N LEU A 43 -2.56 1.23 4.64
CA LEU A 43 -2.43 0.09 5.55
C LEU A 43 -1.21 -0.79 5.20
N PHE A 44 -1.07 -1.18 3.93
CA PHE A 44 0.06 -2.02 3.51
C PHE A 44 1.40 -1.30 3.65
N MET A 45 1.44 0.00 3.38
CA MET A 45 2.63 0.81 3.59
C MET A 45 3.00 0.91 5.08
N LEU A 46 1.99 1.06 5.96
CA LEU A 46 2.18 1.06 7.40
C LEU A 46 2.73 -0.29 7.89
N LEU A 47 2.19 -1.41 7.39
CA LEU A 47 2.69 -2.75 7.71
C LEU A 47 4.14 -2.94 7.24
N ALA A 48 4.48 -2.50 6.02
CA ALA A 48 5.85 -2.56 5.52
C ALA A 48 6.82 -1.77 6.41
N PHE A 49 6.40 -0.58 6.88
CA PHE A 49 7.18 0.26 7.78
C PHE A 49 7.44 -0.45 9.12
N TRP A 50 6.41 -0.99 9.77
CA TRP A 50 6.55 -1.70 11.05
C TRP A 50 7.34 -3.00 10.91
N ALA A 51 7.12 -3.77 9.84
CA ALA A 51 7.89 -4.97 9.55
C ALA A 51 9.38 -4.64 9.35
N GLY A 52 9.70 -3.56 8.64
CA GLY A 52 11.08 -3.08 8.49
C GLY A 52 11.70 -2.60 9.79
N LYS A 53 10.92 -1.95 10.66
CA LYS A 53 11.37 -1.57 12.00
C LYS A 53 11.67 -2.80 12.86
N ALA A 54 10.80 -3.81 12.82
CA ALA A 54 10.98 -5.07 13.53
C ALA A 54 12.19 -5.88 13.02
N GLU A 55 12.39 -5.98 11.69
CA GLU A 55 13.56 -6.66 11.10
C GLU A 55 14.87 -6.04 11.58
N ARG A 56 14.92 -4.70 11.74
CA ARG A 56 16.09 -4.00 12.26
C ARG A 56 16.27 -4.20 13.76
N ALA A 57 15.18 -4.23 14.53
CA ALA A 57 15.22 -4.40 15.97
C ALA A 57 15.63 -5.83 16.39
N GLY A 58 15.19 -6.86 15.67
CA GLY A 58 15.54 -8.26 15.94
C GLY A 58 16.90 -8.71 15.39
N LYS A 59 17.62 -7.83 14.67
CA LYS A 59 19.00 -8.07 14.21
C LYS A 59 20.07 -7.50 15.16
N MET A 60 19.65 -6.88 16.27
CA MET A 60 20.50 -6.49 17.41
C MET A 60 20.45 -7.59 18.46
#